data_AF-A0A818QE17-F1
#
_entry.id   AF-A0A818QE17-F1
#
_cell.length_a   1.000
_cell.length_b   1.000
_cell.length_c   1.000
_cell.angle_alpha   90.00
_cell.angle_beta   90.00
_cell.angle_gamma   90.00
#
_symmetry.space_group_name_H-M   'P 1'
#
loop_
_entity.id
_entity.type
_entity.pdbx_description
1 polymer ?
#
loop_
_entity_poly.entity_id
_entity_poly.type
_entity_poly.pdbx_seq_one_letter_code
_entity_poly.pdbx_strand_id
1 'polypeptide(L)'
;MLDLFYLQLHPFDFDPKHNYDYTKPDVPAELMRGSLPYYLPIGWFRHALKVDNKYKDGSTWLGSSNGPGEWPVAFHGTKSRAVKSITDQGSR
;
A
#
# COMPACT_ATOMS: atom_id res chain seq x y z
N MET A 1 20.99 25.70 -1.26
CA MET A 1 19.64 25.32 -0.77
C MET A 1 19.43 23.92 -1.28
N LEU A 2 19.41 22.91 -0.41
CA LEU A 2 19.21 21.52 -0.82
C LEU A 2 17.70 21.32 -0.99
N ASP A 3 17.24 21.16 -2.24
CA ASP A 3 15.87 20.76 -2.52
C ASP A 3 15.63 19.37 -1.92
N LEU A 4 14.78 19.31 -0.89
CA LEU A 4 14.24 18.08 -0.38
C LEU A 4 13.28 17.52 -1.44
N PHE A 5 13.73 16.52 -2.19
CA PHE A 5 12.89 15.76 -3.11
C PHE A 5 11.87 14.93 -2.32
N TYR A 6 10.79 15.56 -1.88
CA TYR A 6 9.59 14.83 -1.49
C TYR A 6 8.97 14.21 -2.73
N LEU A 7 8.38 13.03 -2.58
CA LEU A 7 7.55 12.42 -3.62
C LEU A 7 6.36 13.36 -3.89
N GLN A 8 6.41 14.10 -5.00
CA GLN A 8 5.30 14.90 -5.47
C GLN A 8 4.38 14.01 -6.31
N LEU A 9 3.18 13.75 -5.77
CA LEU A 9 2.14 13.01 -6.49
C LEU A 9 1.22 14.00 -7.23
N HIS A 10 1.03 13.79 -8.52
CA HIS A 10 0.03 14.49 -9.30
C HIS A 10 -1.29 13.71 -9.35
N PRO A 11 -2.43 14.36 -9.67
CA PRO A 11 -3.70 13.67 -9.83
C PRO A 11 -3.68 12.48 -10.81
N PHE A 12 -2.83 12.54 -11.84
CA PHE A 12 -2.67 11.46 -12.83
C PHE A 12 -1.85 10.27 -12.31
N ASP A 13 -1.14 10.42 -11.18
CA ASP A 13 -0.45 9.31 -10.52
C ASP A 13 -1.40 8.42 -9.72
N PHE A 14 -2.67 8.81 -9.59
CA PHE A 14 -3.69 8.02 -8.90
C PHE A 14 -4.47 7.15 -9.88
N ASP A 15 -4.97 6.03 -9.37
CA ASP A 15 -5.90 5.15 -10.09
C ASP A 15 -7.20 4.95 -9.27
N PRO A 16 -8.11 5.94 -9.26
CA PRO A 16 -9.21 5.98 -8.30
C PRO A 16 -10.17 4.79 -8.36
N LYS A 17 -10.22 4.05 -9.48
CA LYS A 17 -11.03 2.83 -9.61
C LYS A 17 -10.60 1.73 -8.62
N HIS A 18 -9.37 1.80 -8.11
CA HIS A 18 -8.81 0.87 -7.13
C HIS A 18 -8.79 1.44 -5.71
N ASN A 19 -9.34 2.65 -5.49
CA ASN A 19 -9.57 3.16 -4.14
C ASN A 19 -10.51 2.23 -3.38
N TYR A 20 -10.34 2.16 -2.06
CA TYR A 20 -11.23 1.35 -1.23
C TYR A 20 -11.45 2.01 0.13
N ASP A 21 -12.71 2.04 0.55
CA ASP A 21 -13.15 2.61 1.81
C ASP A 21 -13.37 1.48 2.83
N TYR A 22 -12.43 1.34 3.77
CA TYR A 22 -12.50 0.34 4.84
C TYR A 22 -13.26 0.86 6.07
N THR A 23 -13.95 2.00 5.99
CA THR A 23 -14.78 2.54 7.09
C THR A 23 -16.19 1.97 7.11
N LYS A 24 -16.59 1.29 6.02
CA LYS A 24 -17.94 0.73 5.89
C LYS A 24 -18.15 -0.49 6.80
N PRO A 25 -19.35 -0.67 7.34
CA PRO A 25 -19.63 -1.71 8.33
C PRO A 25 -19.61 -3.14 7.78
N ASP A 26 -19.70 -3.32 6.47
CA ASP A 26 -19.73 -4.60 5.77
C ASP A 26 -18.35 -5.09 5.29
N VAL A 27 -17.29 -4.33 5.60
CA VAL A 27 -15.93 -4.68 5.22
C VAL A 27 -15.45 -5.87 6.06
N PRO A 28 -15.01 -6.99 5.44
CA PRO A 28 -14.53 -8.13 6.20
C PRO A 28 -13.27 -7.77 6.98
N ALA A 29 -13.06 -8.34 8.17
CA ALA A 29 -11.85 -8.09 8.94
C ALA A 29 -10.59 -8.70 8.30
N GLU A 30 -10.77 -9.76 7.50
CA GLU A 30 -9.69 -10.57 6.94
C GLU A 30 -10.06 -11.09 5.54
N LEU A 31 -9.06 -11.20 4.68
CA LEU A 31 -9.11 -11.90 3.39
C LEU A 31 -7.93 -12.88 3.29
N MET A 32 -7.88 -13.65 2.21
CA MET A 32 -6.72 -14.47 1.86
C MET A 32 -5.88 -13.79 0.78
N ARG A 33 -4.57 -13.71 1.00
CA ARG A 33 -3.58 -13.31 0.00
C ARG A 33 -2.46 -14.34 -0.04
N GLY A 34 -2.26 -15.00 -1.18
CA GLY A 34 -1.20 -15.98 -1.34
C GLY A 34 -1.25 -17.09 -0.29
N SER A 35 -2.42 -17.67 -0.03
CA SER A 35 -2.71 -18.64 1.04
C SER A 35 -2.46 -18.19 2.49
N LEU A 36 -2.16 -16.91 2.71
CA LEU A 36 -1.97 -16.33 4.05
C LEU A 36 -3.15 -15.43 4.45
N PRO A 37 -3.54 -15.44 5.74
CA PRO A 37 -4.38 -14.42 6.35
C PRO A 37 -3.89 -13.01 6.04
N TYR A 38 -4.79 -12.15 5.60
CA TYR A 38 -4.52 -10.76 5.28
C TYR A 38 -5.56 -9.86 5.95
N TYR A 39 -5.17 -9.23 7.05
CA TYR A 39 -6.02 -8.35 7.84
C TYR A 39 -6.23 -7.02 7.14
N LEU A 40 -7.48 -6.61 6.98
CA LEU A 40 -7.82 -5.36 6.33
C LEU A 40 -7.63 -4.17 7.28
N PRO A 41 -7.20 -3.00 6.78
CA PRO A 41 -7.03 -1.81 7.60
C PRO A 41 -8.38 -1.15 7.88
N ILE A 42 -9.22 -1.79 8.70
CA ILE A 42 -10.56 -1.30 9.06
C ILE A 42 -10.48 0.11 9.64
N GLY A 43 -11.37 1.00 9.18
CA GLY A 43 -11.42 2.41 9.56
C GLY A 43 -10.54 3.33 8.70
N TRP A 44 -9.84 2.82 7.69
CA TRP A 44 -9.00 3.62 6.79
C TRP A 44 -9.59 3.76 5.39
N PHE A 45 -9.17 4.81 4.68
CA PHE A 45 -9.43 4.97 3.25
C PHE A 45 -8.13 4.78 2.47
N ARG A 46 -8.13 3.88 1.49
CA ARG A 46 -6.97 3.63 0.62
C ARG A 46 -7.11 4.40 -0.68
N HIS A 47 -6.14 5.28 -0.94
CA HIS A 47 -5.93 5.88 -2.24
C HIS A 47 -4.96 5.01 -3.06
N ALA A 48 -5.36 4.63 -4.28
CA ALA A 48 -4.56 3.80 -5.15
C ALA A 48 -3.70 4.65 -6.10
N LEU A 49 -2.47 4.21 -6.33
CA LEU A 49 -1.53 4.79 -7.28
C LEU A 49 -1.52 4.00 -8.58
N LYS A 50 -1.39 4.70 -9.71
CA LYS A 50 -1.24 4.13 -11.04
C LYS A 50 0.20 3.68 -11.26
N VAL A 51 0.49 2.46 -10.83
CA VAL A 51 1.83 1.83 -10.90
C VAL A 51 1.92 0.69 -11.91
N ASP A 52 0.78 0.28 -12.48
CA ASP A 52 0.72 -0.77 -13.48
C ASP A 52 1.59 -0.43 -14.70
N ASN A 53 2.49 -1.36 -15.07
CA ASN A 53 3.44 -1.23 -16.17
C ASN A 53 4.33 0.02 -16.13
N LYS A 54 4.47 0.68 -14.96
CA LYS A 54 5.31 1.87 -14.78
C LYS A 54 6.81 1.53 -14.67
N TYR A 55 7.13 0.30 -14.30
CA TYR A 55 8.49 -0.16 -14.04
C TYR A 55 8.94 -1.22 -15.05
N LYS A 56 10.26 -1.30 -15.28
CA LYS A 56 10.88 -2.16 -16.29
C LYS A 56 10.50 -3.64 -16.15
N ASP A 57 10.33 -4.11 -14.92
CA ASP A 57 10.03 -5.52 -14.61
C ASP A 57 8.53 -5.84 -14.70
N GLY A 58 7.73 -4.91 -15.24
CA GLY A 58 6.30 -5.04 -15.42
C GLY A 58 5.51 -4.99 -14.11
N SER A 59 4.40 -5.71 -14.09
CA SER A 59 3.42 -5.70 -12.99
C SER A 59 3.40 -6.99 -12.17
N THR A 60 4.31 -7.94 -12.42
CA THR A 60 4.33 -9.23 -11.70
C THR A 60 4.40 -9.04 -10.18
N TRP A 61 5.16 -8.05 -9.71
CA TRP A 61 5.31 -7.73 -8.29
C TRP A 61 3.99 -7.32 -7.60
N LEU A 62 2.97 -6.89 -8.34
CA LEU A 62 1.65 -6.52 -7.82
C LEU A 62 0.76 -7.73 -7.50
N GLY A 63 1.16 -8.94 -7.90
CA GLY A 63 0.38 -10.15 -7.72
C GLY A 63 0.10 -10.49 -6.25
N SER A 64 -0.85 -11.40 -6.04
CA SER A 64 -1.39 -11.76 -4.73
C SER A 64 -1.60 -13.26 -4.55
N SER A 65 -0.97 -14.07 -5.41
CA SER A 65 -1.11 -15.53 -5.48
C SER A 65 0.03 -16.29 -4.81
N ASN A 66 1.02 -15.59 -4.25
CA ASN A 66 2.31 -16.14 -3.80
C ASN A 66 3.13 -16.74 -4.97
N GLY A 67 2.98 -16.15 -6.15
CA GLY A 67 3.70 -16.55 -7.36
C GLY A 67 5.15 -16.03 -7.41
N PRO A 68 6.04 -16.65 -8.19
CA PRO A 68 7.39 -16.15 -8.40
C PRO A 68 7.39 -14.70 -8.91
N GLY A 69 8.15 -13.83 -8.26
CA GLY A 69 8.28 -12.41 -8.61
C GLY A 69 7.21 -11.49 -8.00
N GLU A 70 6.20 -12.02 -7.32
CA GLU A 70 5.26 -11.23 -6.52
C GLU A 70 5.93 -10.69 -5.24
N TRP A 71 5.58 -9.48 -4.82
CA TRP A 71 6.10 -8.92 -3.58
C TRP A 71 5.13 -9.15 -2.42
N PRO A 72 5.63 -9.48 -1.21
CA PRO A 72 4.78 -9.54 -0.03
C PRO A 72 4.24 -8.14 0.29
N VAL A 73 2.96 -8.07 0.65
CA VAL A 73 2.32 -6.83 1.08
C VAL A 73 1.97 -6.94 2.56
N ALA A 74 2.47 -6.01 3.36
CA ALA A 74 2.15 -5.89 4.78
C ALA A 74 1.70 -4.47 5.10
N PHE A 75 0.76 -4.35 6.04
CA PHE A 75 0.34 -3.07 6.62
C PHE A 75 0.91 -2.97 8.03
N HIS A 76 1.53 -1.84 8.34
CA HIS A 76 2.02 -1.56 9.68
C HIS A 76 1.17 -0.44 10.29
N GLY A 77 0.21 -0.82 11.14
CA GLY A 77 -0.55 0.14 11.94
C GLY A 77 0.35 0.75 13.02
N THR A 78 0.47 2.07 13.03
CA THR A 78 1.31 2.76 14.01
C THR A 78 0.64 4.01 14.57
N LYS A 79 1.06 4.45 15.75
CA LYS A 79 0.60 5.72 16.34
C LYS A 79 1.22 6.87 15.56
N SER A 80 0.52 8.00 15.43
CA SER A 80 1.02 9.19 14.71
C SER A 80 2.45 9.60 15.13
N ARG A 81 2.74 9.57 16.44
CA ARG A 81 4.07 9.86 17.00
C ARG A 81 5.21 8.95 16.51
N ALA A 82 4.88 7.73 16.07
CA ALA A 82 5.84 6.75 15.60
C ALA A 82 6.07 6.81 14.08
N VAL A 83 5.22 7.51 13.32
CA VAL A 83 5.34 7.66 11.87
C VAL A 83 6.71 8.21 11.49
N LYS A 84 7.14 9.32 12.10
CA LYS A 84 8.44 9.94 11.81
C LYS A 84 9.62 9.00 12.05
N SER A 85 9.56 8.21 13.13
CA SER A 85 10.62 7.26 13.43
C SER A 85 10.70 6.16 12.37
N ILE A 86 9.54 5.63 11.96
CA ILE A 86 9.47 4.56 10.96
C ILE A 86 9.90 5.06 9.58
N THR A 87 9.48 6.27 9.18
CA THR A 87 9.82 6.83 7.86
C THR A 87 11.29 7.20 7.76
N ASP A 88 11.90 7.69 8.83
CA ASP A 88 13.25 8.26 8.78
C ASP A 88 14.33 7.23 9.16
N GLN A 89 14.00 6.27 10.03
CA GLN A 89 14.98 5.34 10.62
C GLN A 89 14.65 3.86 10.35
N GLY A 90 13.52 3.58 9.69
CA GLY A 90 13.00 2.23 9.50
C GLY A 90 12.26 1.69 10.73
N SER A 91 11.44 0.66 10.51
CA SER A 91 10.87 -0.15 11.58
C SER A 91 11.92 -1.11 12.13
N ARG A 92 12.11 -1.15 13.44
CA ARG A 92 12.88 -2.20 14.13
C ARG A 92 11.96 -3.31 14.62
#